data_AF-A0A1F9VFZ1-F1
#
_entry.id   AF-A0A1F9VFZ1-F1
#
_cell.length_a   1.000
_cell.length_b   1.000
_cell.length_c   1.000
_cell.angle_alpha   90.00
_cell.angle_beta   90.00
_cell.angle_gamma   90.00
#
_symmetry.space_group_name_H-M   'P 1'
#
loop_
_entity.id
_entity.type
_entity.pdbx_description
1 polymer ?
#
loop_
_entity_poly.entity_id
_entity_poly.type
_entity_poly.pdbx_seq_one_letter_code
_entity_poly.pdbx_strand_id
1 'polypeptide(L)'
;MALFLTLPAYPALAQITEKERTLIKECETNIDPGKKLLSPETADKCVKGLNEGAPASLLVRYSNEDAELASILIGNNNALLDLKEIVVKQNGYHGAKALARVMEKSDCALCDMALGPKPEIAFDWVGKYASDRLTEVQREVRTWDALGNVRTTSLTSADYGQNKGSWNGQDIMSRYSELSSWAQKETDKLVAAAGIKGAAGKLDMAGLISVLREDLIFSDDAPYRAKLDALQKKTSEEAATKKPEAPSAADKKAKEMSAAGDRLAALTPDQHEANLAGMYDGAAAGKGGVTPKVGTGGATGTKPGTAPKAPITAVPMTADEEKKLGEAMIRMEKGKPAGYLADVMNQTEAGKRTNAFYSDPKYAKAGSNKMDFGFTREPGVFGYWDPDNKVIRINSEVAEEFAAKRGMTVPQMMKDKAAMKDLALYISPTMVHESEHQNQTARAIAAGTDFKKFSVGSSDPYTRAKENLSNTESAKHMVEYCAKNGGAGCYAKFNAMHADNAEKFMAGGVEALDTLKAPLYPRIDSFEGGTAREFKAAQTYATQVKTLENLQRSNPSAMTAQQKKDLADYRELMNTRFKWYTMSYQENAVNDAEALAFRKKYGTPGSGLAVPTL
;
A
#
# COMPACT_ATOMS: atom_id res chain seq x y z
N MET A 1 -18.54 -3.83 -62.38
CA MET A 1 -17.74 -4.71 -61.50
C MET A 1 -17.99 -4.28 -60.06
N ALA A 2 -18.89 -4.96 -59.36
CA ALA A 2 -19.15 -4.69 -57.94
C ALA A 2 -18.07 -5.40 -57.12
N LEU A 3 -17.19 -4.63 -56.49
CA LEU A 3 -16.19 -5.14 -55.55
C LEU A 3 -16.92 -5.55 -54.27
N PHE A 4 -17.29 -6.82 -54.14
CA PHE A 4 -17.75 -7.38 -52.88
C PHE A 4 -16.55 -7.41 -51.92
N LEU A 5 -16.48 -6.41 -51.04
CA LEU A 5 -15.65 -6.45 -49.85
C LEU A 5 -16.18 -7.58 -48.96
N THR A 6 -15.58 -8.78 -49.10
CA THR A 6 -15.76 -9.86 -48.15
C THR A 6 -15.14 -9.41 -46.83
N LEU A 7 -15.99 -8.95 -45.91
CA LEU A 7 -15.59 -8.75 -44.53
C LEU A 7 -15.01 -10.09 -44.04
N PRO A 8 -13.79 -10.11 -43.45
CA PRO A 8 -13.24 -11.33 -42.89
C PRO A 8 -14.26 -11.90 -41.90
N ALA A 9 -14.60 -13.18 -42.06
CA ALA A 9 -15.50 -13.87 -41.15
C ALA A 9 -14.94 -13.71 -39.74
N TYR A 10 -15.63 -12.94 -38.89
CA TYR A 10 -15.30 -12.85 -37.48
C TYR A 10 -15.28 -14.29 -36.94
N PRO A 11 -14.22 -14.72 -36.23
CA PRO A 11 -14.24 -16.03 -35.58
C PRO A 11 -15.51 -16.09 -34.75
N ALA A 12 -16.33 -17.12 -34.96
CA ALA A 12 -17.56 -17.30 -34.20
C ALA A 12 -17.19 -17.23 -32.72
N LEU A 13 -17.62 -16.16 -32.04
CA LEU A 13 -17.34 -15.96 -30.63
C LEU A 13 -17.85 -17.21 -29.89
N ALA A 14 -16.97 -17.87 -29.14
CA ALA A 14 -17.32 -19.08 -28.41
C ALA A 14 -18.55 -18.80 -27.53
N GLN A 15 -19.65 -19.49 -27.80
CA GLN A 15 -20.93 -19.26 -27.13
C GLN A 15 -20.77 -19.40 -25.61
N ILE A 16 -21.45 -18.52 -24.86
CA ILE A 16 -21.52 -18.62 -23.39
C ILE A 16 -22.23 -19.94 -23.04
N THR A 17 -21.60 -20.75 -22.19
CA THR A 17 -22.13 -22.05 -21.75
C THR A 17 -23.19 -21.88 -20.65
N GLU A 18 -23.95 -22.94 -20.35
CA GLU A 18 -24.97 -22.89 -19.29
C GLU A 18 -24.35 -22.68 -17.89
N LYS A 19 -23.18 -23.27 -17.64
CA LYS A 19 -22.41 -23.05 -16.42
C LYS A 19 -22.01 -21.58 -16.29
N GLU A 20 -21.58 -20.96 -17.39
CA GLU A 20 -21.19 -19.55 -17.42
C GLU A 20 -22.39 -18.62 -17.23
N ARG A 21 -23.55 -18.93 -17.84
CA ARG A 21 -24.80 -18.21 -17.58
C ARG A 21 -25.22 -18.28 -16.11
N THR A 22 -25.08 -19.45 -15.49
CA THR A 22 -25.37 -19.65 -14.07
C THR A 22 -24.49 -18.75 -13.20
N LEU A 23 -23.17 -18.71 -13.49
CA LEU A 23 -22.24 -17.82 -12.80
C LEU A 23 -22.63 -16.34 -12.99
N ILE A 24 -22.90 -15.91 -14.23
CA ILE A 24 -23.32 -14.52 -14.51
C ILE A 24 -24.56 -14.16 -13.69
N LYS A 25 -25.55 -15.06 -13.61
CA LYS A 25 -26.77 -14.83 -12.84
C LYS A 25 -26.52 -14.77 -11.34
N GLU A 26 -25.61 -15.60 -10.83
CA GLU A 26 -25.16 -15.53 -9.43
C GLU A 26 -24.52 -14.16 -9.14
N CYS A 27 -23.67 -13.67 -10.04
CA CYS A 27 -23.02 -12.37 -9.90
C CYS A 27 -23.99 -11.19 -9.96
N GLU A 28 -24.99 -11.26 -10.83
CA GLU A 28 -26.08 -10.28 -10.90
C GLU A 28 -26.88 -10.28 -9.59
N THR A 29 -27.23 -11.47 -9.08
CA THR A 29 -27.99 -11.61 -7.82
C THR A 29 -27.18 -11.09 -6.62
N ASN A 30 -25.85 -11.26 -6.63
CA ASN A 30 -24.99 -10.80 -5.55
C ASN A 30 -25.04 -9.28 -5.37
N ILE A 31 -25.06 -8.53 -6.47
CA ILE A 31 -25.01 -7.06 -6.48
C ILE A 31 -26.39 -6.40 -6.49
N ASP A 32 -27.47 -7.17 -6.51
CA ASP A 32 -28.85 -6.67 -6.47
C ASP A 32 -29.21 -6.23 -5.03
N PRO A 33 -29.42 -4.91 -4.77
CA PRO A 33 -29.77 -4.42 -3.44
C PRO A 33 -31.10 -4.98 -2.93
N GLY A 34 -32.02 -5.38 -3.82
CA GLY A 34 -33.29 -6.02 -3.47
C GLY A 34 -33.13 -7.45 -2.92
N LYS A 35 -32.00 -8.12 -3.22
CA LYS A 35 -31.70 -9.47 -2.72
C LYS A 35 -30.89 -9.46 -1.43
N LYS A 36 -30.24 -8.35 -1.10
CA LYS A 36 -29.45 -8.15 0.14
C LYS A 36 -28.39 -9.24 0.37
N LEU A 37 -27.86 -9.84 -0.70
CA LEU A 37 -26.72 -10.74 -0.61
C LEU A 37 -25.46 -9.93 -0.34
N LEU A 38 -24.98 -9.18 -1.35
CA LEU A 38 -23.84 -8.27 -1.27
C LEU A 38 -22.63 -8.93 -0.59
N SER A 39 -22.36 -10.21 -0.84
CA SER A 39 -21.30 -10.97 -0.17
C SER A 39 -19.94 -10.71 -0.82
N PRO A 40 -18.90 -10.35 -0.03
CA PRO A 40 -17.52 -10.31 -0.51
C PRO A 40 -17.04 -11.65 -1.07
N GLU A 41 -17.43 -12.77 -0.46
CA GLU A 41 -17.00 -14.11 -0.87
C GLU A 41 -17.59 -14.48 -2.23
N THR A 42 -18.88 -14.18 -2.45
CA THR A 42 -19.51 -14.33 -3.76
C THR A 42 -18.93 -13.35 -4.77
N ALA A 43 -18.59 -12.13 -4.35
CA ALA A 43 -17.95 -11.15 -5.22
C ALA A 43 -16.56 -11.62 -5.70
N ASP A 44 -15.76 -12.22 -4.83
CA ASP A 44 -14.46 -12.81 -5.17
C ASP A 44 -14.62 -13.96 -6.17
N LYS A 45 -15.57 -14.87 -5.90
CA LYS A 45 -15.93 -15.94 -6.85
C LYS A 45 -16.34 -15.40 -8.22
N CYS A 46 -17.13 -14.33 -8.23
CA CYS A 46 -17.58 -13.66 -9.44
C CYS A 46 -16.44 -13.02 -10.22
N VAL A 47 -15.59 -12.25 -9.55
CA VAL A 47 -14.42 -11.61 -10.17
C VAL A 47 -13.47 -12.66 -10.74
N LYS A 48 -13.19 -13.74 -10.00
CA LYS A 48 -12.39 -14.88 -10.48
C LYS A 48 -13.02 -15.53 -11.70
N GLY A 49 -14.26 -16.00 -11.58
CA GLY A 49 -14.93 -16.75 -12.63
C GLY A 49 -15.20 -15.92 -13.91
N LEU A 50 -15.44 -14.61 -13.79
CA LEU A 50 -15.56 -13.73 -14.95
C LEU A 50 -14.21 -13.54 -15.68
N ASN A 51 -13.09 -13.61 -14.97
CA ASN A 51 -11.76 -13.50 -15.59
C ASN A 51 -11.13 -14.84 -16.00
N GLU A 52 -11.81 -15.97 -15.72
CA GLU A 52 -11.39 -17.30 -16.18
C GLU A 52 -11.55 -17.48 -17.70
N GLY A 53 -10.67 -18.30 -18.30
CA GLY A 53 -10.74 -18.74 -19.69
C GLY A 53 -9.61 -18.22 -20.60
N ALA A 54 -9.29 -19.02 -21.63
CA ALA A 54 -8.34 -18.68 -22.70
C ALA A 54 -8.94 -19.09 -24.06
N PRO A 55 -8.70 -18.34 -25.16
CA PRO A 55 -7.84 -17.16 -25.28
C PRO A 55 -8.49 -15.83 -24.83
N ALA A 56 -9.80 -15.82 -24.55
CA ALA A 56 -10.53 -14.66 -24.02
C ALA A 56 -11.30 -15.06 -22.76
N SER A 57 -11.27 -14.20 -21.73
CA SER A 57 -12.01 -14.40 -20.49
C SER A 57 -13.52 -14.43 -20.74
N LEU A 58 -14.27 -15.01 -19.81
CA LEU A 58 -15.73 -14.94 -19.82
C LEU A 58 -16.23 -13.48 -19.88
N LEU A 59 -15.60 -12.57 -19.14
CA LEU A 59 -15.95 -11.15 -19.10
C LEU A 59 -15.86 -10.51 -20.49
N VAL A 60 -14.76 -10.74 -21.21
CA VAL A 60 -14.57 -10.18 -22.57
C VAL A 60 -15.60 -10.77 -23.53
N ARG A 61 -15.87 -12.08 -23.45
CA ARG A 61 -16.93 -12.70 -24.28
C ARG A 61 -18.30 -12.10 -23.96
N TYR A 62 -18.65 -12.02 -22.69
CA TYR A 62 -19.95 -11.50 -22.24
C TYR A 62 -20.13 -10.01 -22.56
N SER A 63 -19.07 -9.20 -22.51
CA SER A 63 -19.15 -7.79 -22.89
C SER A 63 -19.54 -7.56 -24.35
N ASN A 64 -19.32 -8.54 -25.24
CA ASN A 64 -19.79 -8.48 -26.63
C ASN A 64 -21.29 -8.76 -26.75
N GLU A 65 -21.89 -9.45 -25.77
CA GLU A 65 -23.34 -9.70 -25.71
C GLU A 65 -24.09 -8.58 -24.97
N ASP A 66 -23.59 -8.16 -23.81
CA ASP A 66 -24.15 -7.06 -23.01
C ASP A 66 -23.03 -6.28 -22.29
N ALA A 67 -22.52 -5.23 -22.93
CA ALA A 67 -21.45 -4.41 -22.39
C ALA A 67 -21.86 -3.66 -21.11
N GLU A 68 -23.13 -3.26 -21.02
CA GLU A 68 -23.67 -2.54 -19.87
C GLU A 68 -23.67 -3.45 -18.65
N LEU A 69 -24.29 -4.64 -18.77
CA LEU A 69 -24.37 -5.57 -17.65
C LEU A 69 -22.98 -6.11 -17.28
N ALA A 70 -22.11 -6.40 -18.26
CA ALA A 70 -20.72 -6.77 -17.97
C ALA A 70 -19.97 -5.71 -17.15
N SER A 71 -20.17 -4.41 -17.47
CA SER A 71 -19.56 -3.29 -16.74
C SER A 71 -20.10 -3.18 -15.31
N ILE A 72 -21.42 -3.33 -15.14
CA ILE A 72 -22.07 -3.31 -13.82
C ILE A 72 -21.59 -4.48 -12.96
N LEU A 73 -21.54 -5.69 -13.51
CA LEU A 73 -21.10 -6.88 -12.79
C LEU A 73 -19.67 -6.72 -12.27
N ILE A 74 -18.75 -6.30 -13.14
CA ILE A 74 -17.35 -6.20 -12.74
C ILE A 74 -17.10 -5.01 -11.80
N GLY A 75 -17.73 -3.86 -12.06
CA GLY A 75 -17.59 -2.68 -11.22
C GLY A 75 -18.12 -2.91 -9.80
N ASN A 76 -19.33 -3.45 -9.66
CA ASN A 76 -19.99 -3.60 -8.37
C ASN A 76 -19.41 -4.75 -7.53
N ASN A 77 -19.03 -5.87 -8.15
CA ASN A 77 -18.37 -6.95 -7.40
C ASN A 77 -16.98 -6.51 -6.91
N ASN A 78 -16.19 -5.80 -7.73
CA ASN A 78 -14.93 -5.23 -7.24
C ASN A 78 -15.15 -4.18 -6.13
N ALA A 79 -16.22 -3.37 -6.19
CA ALA A 79 -16.53 -2.42 -5.12
C ALA A 79 -16.80 -3.11 -3.76
N LEU A 80 -17.44 -4.28 -3.75
CA LEU A 80 -17.63 -5.08 -2.53
C LEU A 80 -16.31 -5.62 -1.97
N LEU A 81 -15.39 -6.05 -2.85
CA LEU A 81 -14.06 -6.50 -2.45
C LEU A 81 -13.21 -5.36 -1.88
N ASP A 82 -13.23 -4.19 -2.52
CA ASP A 82 -12.52 -3.00 -2.03
C ASP A 82 -13.08 -2.54 -0.67
N LEU A 83 -14.41 -2.53 -0.50
CA LEU A 83 -15.02 -2.21 0.79
C LEU A 83 -14.55 -3.18 1.89
N LYS A 84 -14.51 -4.49 1.59
CA LYS A 84 -14.01 -5.50 2.52
C LYS A 84 -12.53 -5.26 2.86
N GLU A 85 -11.70 -4.97 1.85
CA GLU A 85 -10.28 -4.66 2.03
C GLU A 85 -10.10 -3.45 2.94
N ILE A 86 -10.77 -2.33 2.66
CA ILE A 86 -10.64 -1.09 3.43
C ILE A 86 -11.02 -1.32 4.88
N VAL A 87 -12.17 -1.94 5.13
CA VAL A 87 -12.69 -2.19 6.49
C VAL A 87 -11.79 -3.11 7.30
N VAL A 88 -11.20 -4.13 6.67
CA VAL A 88 -10.40 -5.13 7.38
C VAL A 88 -8.93 -4.72 7.51
N LYS A 89 -8.35 -4.09 6.48
CA LYS A 89 -6.89 -3.88 6.41
C LYS A 89 -6.46 -2.46 6.76
N GLN A 90 -7.36 -1.48 6.65
CA GLN A 90 -7.02 -0.08 6.94
C GLN A 90 -7.60 0.35 8.29
N ASN A 91 -7.02 1.37 8.88
CA ASN A 91 -7.45 1.88 10.18
C ASN A 91 -7.29 3.40 10.33
N GLY A 92 -7.93 3.93 11.37
CA GLY A 92 -7.84 5.33 11.75
C GLY A 92 -8.18 6.30 10.62
N TYR A 93 -7.40 7.38 10.52
CA TYR A 93 -7.58 8.41 9.50
C TYR A 93 -7.36 7.88 8.07
N HIS A 94 -6.46 6.91 7.87
CA HIS A 94 -6.21 6.34 6.55
C HIS A 94 -7.40 5.50 6.07
N GLY A 95 -7.97 4.65 6.94
CA GLY A 95 -9.21 3.92 6.66
C GLY A 95 -10.37 4.86 6.35
N ALA A 96 -10.53 5.93 7.13
CA ALA A 96 -11.54 6.96 6.90
C ALA A 96 -11.39 7.66 5.54
N LYS A 97 -10.15 7.99 5.13
CA LYS A 97 -9.87 8.56 3.79
C LYS A 97 -10.20 7.59 2.67
N ALA A 98 -9.89 6.31 2.85
CA ALA A 98 -10.20 5.29 1.85
C ALA A 98 -11.72 5.08 1.72
N LEU A 99 -12.47 5.03 2.84
CA LEU A 99 -13.92 4.98 2.82
C LEU A 99 -14.53 6.22 2.14
N ALA A 100 -14.08 7.42 2.50
CA ALA A 100 -14.52 8.66 1.86
C ALA A 100 -14.32 8.61 0.33
N ARG A 101 -13.17 8.11 -0.10
CA ARG A 101 -12.81 8.00 -1.52
C ARG A 101 -13.76 7.10 -2.32
N VAL A 102 -14.31 6.05 -1.72
CA VAL A 102 -15.14 5.04 -2.41
C VAL A 102 -16.64 5.24 -2.20
N MET A 103 -17.04 5.98 -1.15
CA MET A 103 -18.44 6.24 -0.81
C MET A 103 -18.92 7.65 -1.21
N GLU A 104 -18.08 8.68 -1.07
CA GLU A 104 -18.56 10.08 -1.13
C GLU A 104 -18.39 10.75 -2.49
N LYS A 105 -17.66 10.11 -3.41
CA LYS A 105 -17.48 10.63 -4.78
C LYS A 105 -18.71 10.38 -5.65
N SER A 106 -18.86 11.20 -6.70
CA SER A 106 -19.97 11.08 -7.67
C SER A 106 -19.96 9.76 -8.45
N ASP A 107 -18.80 9.10 -8.55
CA ASP A 107 -18.59 7.80 -9.19
C ASP A 107 -18.63 6.64 -8.17
N CYS A 108 -19.42 6.78 -7.10
CA CYS A 108 -19.63 5.78 -6.06
C CYS A 108 -20.34 4.52 -6.60
N ALA A 109 -19.58 3.46 -6.88
CA ALA A 109 -20.13 2.16 -7.25
C ALA A 109 -20.92 1.50 -6.09
N LEU A 110 -20.53 1.75 -4.84
CA LEU A 110 -21.26 1.28 -3.65
C LEU A 110 -22.68 1.85 -3.55
N CYS A 111 -22.93 3.01 -4.17
CA CYS A 111 -24.22 3.68 -4.15
C CYS A 111 -25.25 2.94 -5.02
N ASP A 112 -24.81 2.26 -6.09
CA ASP A 112 -25.68 1.39 -6.91
C ASP A 112 -26.20 0.18 -6.11
N MET A 113 -25.48 -0.20 -5.06
CA MET A 113 -25.81 -1.32 -4.16
C MET A 113 -26.42 -0.86 -2.83
N ALA A 114 -26.78 0.42 -2.72
CA ALA A 114 -27.28 1.03 -1.48
C ALA A 114 -26.36 0.82 -0.26
N LEU A 115 -25.04 0.88 -0.47
CA LEU A 115 -24.00 0.85 0.57
C LEU A 115 -23.28 2.22 0.75
N GLY A 116 -23.71 3.23 0.00
CA GLY A 116 -23.21 4.61 0.07
C GLY A 116 -24.34 5.61 -0.20
N PRO A 117 -24.07 6.93 -0.20
CA PRO A 117 -22.76 7.56 -0.07
C PRO A 117 -22.29 7.80 1.37
N LYS A 118 -23.15 7.54 2.37
CA LYS A 118 -22.83 7.75 3.78
C LYS A 118 -22.35 6.44 4.43
N PRO A 119 -21.30 6.47 5.26
CA PRO A 119 -20.74 5.25 5.86
C PRO A 119 -21.73 4.54 6.78
N GLU A 120 -22.65 5.27 7.40
CA GLU A 120 -23.70 4.70 8.27
C GLU A 120 -24.60 3.69 7.55
N ILE A 121 -24.78 3.84 6.23
CA ILE A 121 -25.60 2.94 5.41
C ILE A 121 -24.92 1.57 5.28
N ALA A 122 -23.59 1.51 5.34
CA ALA A 122 -22.83 0.28 5.23
C ALA A 122 -22.66 -0.47 6.56
N PHE A 123 -23.11 0.06 7.70
CA PHE A 123 -22.84 -0.55 9.01
C PHE A 123 -23.48 -1.91 9.21
N ASP A 124 -24.68 -2.15 8.70
CA ASP A 124 -25.29 -3.48 8.74
C ASP A 124 -24.48 -4.48 7.92
N TRP A 125 -23.93 -4.04 6.79
CA TRP A 125 -23.06 -4.83 5.94
C TRP A 125 -21.73 -5.14 6.64
N VAL A 126 -21.12 -4.14 7.29
CA VAL A 126 -19.89 -4.32 8.09
C VAL A 126 -20.16 -5.27 9.25
N GLY A 127 -21.27 -5.09 9.98
CA GLY A 127 -21.68 -5.98 11.05
C GLY A 127 -21.90 -7.43 10.61
N LYS A 128 -22.29 -7.66 9.36
CA LYS A 128 -22.47 -9.00 8.79
C LYS A 128 -21.15 -9.65 8.34
N TYR A 129 -20.30 -8.91 7.64
CA TYR A 129 -19.12 -9.46 6.96
C TYR A 129 -17.78 -9.14 7.62
N ALA A 130 -17.73 -8.21 8.56
CA ALA A 130 -16.55 -7.79 9.31
C ALA A 130 -16.96 -7.33 10.73
N SER A 131 -17.71 -8.18 11.42
CA SER A 131 -18.38 -7.87 12.69
C SER A 131 -17.43 -7.35 13.77
N ASP A 132 -16.22 -7.92 13.81
CA ASP A 132 -15.12 -7.56 14.69
C ASP A 132 -14.55 -6.16 14.44
N ARG A 133 -14.91 -5.53 13.32
CA ARG A 133 -14.47 -4.19 12.92
C ARG A 133 -15.56 -3.14 12.96
N LEU A 134 -16.80 -3.47 13.30
CA LEU A 134 -17.90 -2.51 13.25
C LEU A 134 -17.66 -1.30 14.15
N THR A 135 -17.26 -1.52 15.40
CA THR A 135 -16.98 -0.44 16.36
C THR A 135 -15.79 0.40 15.93
N GLU A 136 -14.74 -0.23 15.41
CA GLU A 136 -13.56 0.42 14.84
C GLU A 136 -13.97 1.33 13.69
N VAL A 137 -14.71 0.82 12.71
CA VAL A 137 -15.16 1.60 11.55
C VAL A 137 -16.01 2.79 11.97
N GLN A 138 -16.95 2.61 12.90
CA GLN A 138 -17.77 3.71 13.44
C GLN A 138 -16.90 4.81 14.08
N ARG A 139 -15.86 4.43 14.82
CA ARG A 139 -14.87 5.35 15.40
C ARG A 139 -14.01 6.01 14.33
N GLU A 140 -13.58 5.27 13.32
CA GLU A 140 -12.75 5.76 12.22
C GLU A 140 -13.48 6.80 11.38
N VAL A 141 -14.76 6.57 11.04
CA VAL A 141 -15.58 7.57 10.31
C VAL A 141 -16.18 8.64 11.23
N ARG A 142 -15.78 8.66 12.51
CA ARG A 142 -16.15 9.67 13.51
C ARG A 142 -17.66 9.86 13.60
N THR A 143 -18.44 8.78 13.66
CA THR A 143 -19.89 8.91 13.87
C THR A 143 -20.18 9.53 15.23
N TRP A 144 -21.31 10.23 15.35
CA TRP A 144 -21.72 10.89 16.60
C TRP A 144 -21.65 9.97 17.82
N ASP A 145 -22.17 8.75 17.69
CA ASP A 145 -22.22 7.77 18.79
C ASP A 145 -20.81 7.26 19.17
N ALA A 146 -19.85 7.31 18.24
CA ALA A 146 -18.47 6.88 18.46
C ALA A 146 -17.54 8.01 18.94
N LEU A 147 -17.99 9.27 19.00
CA LEU A 147 -17.17 10.40 19.46
C LEU A 147 -16.87 10.35 20.98
N GLY A 148 -17.76 9.71 21.74
CA GLY A 148 -17.70 9.68 23.20
C GLY A 148 -18.19 10.97 23.87
N ASN A 149 -18.42 10.88 25.18
CA ASN A 149 -19.15 11.92 25.94
C ASN A 149 -18.45 13.28 26.00
N VAL A 150 -17.11 13.31 26.03
CA VAL A 150 -16.34 14.57 26.09
C VAL A 150 -16.61 15.41 24.84
N ARG A 151 -16.46 14.80 23.67
CA ARG A 151 -16.70 15.45 22.38
C ARG A 151 -18.17 15.84 22.21
N THR A 152 -19.10 14.90 22.42
CA THR A 152 -20.53 15.17 22.20
C THR A 152 -21.07 16.26 23.13
N THR A 153 -20.65 16.29 24.40
CA THR A 153 -21.04 17.35 25.34
C THR A 153 -20.52 18.71 24.89
N SER A 154 -19.25 18.80 24.49
CA SER A 154 -18.65 20.04 24.02
C SER A 154 -19.28 20.52 22.71
N LEU A 155 -19.42 19.64 21.72
CA LEU A 155 -19.99 19.95 20.40
C LEU A 155 -21.48 20.33 20.46
N THR A 156 -22.22 19.88 21.47
CA THR A 156 -23.64 20.28 21.68
C THR A 156 -23.76 21.66 22.32
N SER A 157 -22.69 22.21 22.91
CA SER A 157 -22.74 23.52 23.57
C SER A 157 -23.07 24.65 22.59
N ALA A 158 -23.51 25.80 23.12
CA ALA A 158 -23.85 26.97 22.33
C ALA A 158 -22.69 27.48 21.45
N ASP A 159 -21.45 27.17 21.81
CA ASP A 159 -20.24 27.53 21.04
C ASP A 159 -20.15 26.81 19.68
N TYR A 160 -20.76 25.62 19.56
CA TYR A 160 -20.62 24.74 18.39
C TYR A 160 -21.97 24.30 17.78
N GLY A 161 -23.01 24.10 18.60
CA GLY A 161 -24.38 23.88 18.15
C GLY A 161 -24.63 22.60 17.34
N GLN A 162 -23.75 21.60 17.44
CA GLN A 162 -23.87 20.35 16.70
C GLN A 162 -24.83 19.36 17.37
N ASN A 163 -25.44 18.49 16.57
CA ASN A 163 -26.22 17.36 17.02
C ASN A 163 -25.95 16.14 16.13
N LYS A 164 -26.49 14.97 16.51
CA LYS A 164 -26.31 13.72 15.75
C LYS A 164 -26.67 13.85 14.26
N GLY A 165 -27.78 14.52 13.94
CA GLY A 165 -28.25 14.68 12.57
C GLY A 165 -27.33 15.59 11.75
N SER A 166 -26.98 16.77 12.27
CA SER A 166 -26.06 17.69 11.60
C SER A 166 -24.67 17.09 11.44
N TRP A 167 -24.18 16.36 12.44
CA TRP A 167 -22.87 15.74 12.45
C TRP A 167 -22.75 14.58 11.46
N ASN A 168 -23.63 13.59 11.56
CA ASN A 168 -23.61 12.44 10.65
C ASN A 168 -24.02 12.84 9.22
N GLY A 169 -24.70 13.99 9.03
CA GLY A 169 -24.97 14.57 7.72
C GLY A 169 -23.72 15.04 6.96
N GLN A 170 -22.62 15.30 7.67
CA GLN A 170 -21.35 15.71 7.07
C GLN A 170 -20.64 14.57 6.35
N ASP A 171 -19.75 14.93 5.44
CA ASP A 171 -18.79 14.01 4.83
C ASP A 171 -17.69 13.64 5.84
N ILE A 172 -17.10 12.46 5.70
CA ILE A 172 -16.15 11.86 6.64
C ILE A 172 -14.97 12.83 6.87
N MET A 173 -14.42 13.43 5.80
CA MET A 173 -13.29 14.36 5.91
C MET A 173 -13.67 15.71 6.52
N SER A 174 -14.91 16.14 6.39
CA SER A 174 -15.42 17.33 7.07
C SER A 174 -15.49 17.11 8.58
N ARG A 175 -15.91 15.92 9.03
CA ARG A 175 -15.91 15.56 10.46
C ARG A 175 -14.51 15.64 11.07
N TYR A 176 -13.48 15.15 10.38
CA TYR A 176 -12.09 15.27 10.83
C TYR A 176 -11.60 16.72 10.88
N SER A 177 -11.94 17.52 9.87
CA SER A 177 -11.56 18.94 9.81
C SER A 177 -12.22 19.75 10.93
N GLU A 178 -13.49 19.44 11.23
CA GLU A 178 -14.22 20.07 12.32
C GLU A 178 -13.68 19.64 13.69
N LEU A 179 -13.39 18.35 13.89
CA LEU A 179 -12.78 17.85 15.13
C LEU A 179 -11.39 18.45 15.38
N SER A 180 -10.54 18.58 14.36
CA SER A 180 -9.25 19.27 14.50
C SER A 180 -9.45 20.73 14.91
N SER A 181 -10.33 21.46 14.22
CA SER A 181 -10.64 22.86 14.55
C SER A 181 -11.20 23.03 15.97
N TRP A 182 -12.06 22.10 16.39
CA TRP A 182 -12.58 22.01 17.76
C TRP A 182 -11.44 21.76 18.76
N ALA A 183 -10.57 20.77 18.49
CA ALA A 183 -9.49 20.39 19.38
C ALA A 183 -8.45 21.52 19.55
N GLN A 184 -8.17 22.30 18.50
CA GLN A 184 -7.34 23.49 18.59
C GLN A 184 -7.92 24.52 19.58
N LYS A 185 -9.22 24.83 19.46
CA LYS A 185 -9.91 25.79 20.35
C LYS A 185 -9.98 25.29 21.80
N GLU A 186 -10.32 24.03 21.98
CA GLU A 186 -10.40 23.44 23.32
C GLU A 186 -9.00 23.28 23.96
N THR A 187 -7.95 23.08 23.16
CA THR A 187 -6.56 23.14 23.64
C THR A 187 -6.22 24.52 24.19
N ASP A 188 -6.59 25.61 23.49
CA ASP A 188 -6.36 26.96 23.98
C ASP A 188 -7.13 27.26 25.27
N LYS A 189 -8.40 26.82 25.36
CA LYS A 189 -9.20 26.91 26.60
C LYS A 189 -8.56 26.12 27.74
N LEU A 190 -8.07 24.90 27.48
CA LEU A 190 -7.45 24.04 28.48
C LEU A 190 -6.14 24.62 29.00
N VAL A 191 -5.29 25.16 28.12
CA VAL A 191 -4.05 25.84 28.49
C VAL A 191 -4.34 27.08 29.34
N ALA A 192 -5.34 27.88 28.96
CA ALA A 192 -5.76 29.04 29.75
C ALA A 192 -6.29 28.64 31.14
N ALA A 193 -7.13 27.61 31.22
CA ALA A 193 -7.67 27.10 32.48
C ALA A 193 -6.58 26.54 33.40
N ALA A 194 -5.55 25.88 32.85
CA ALA A 194 -4.40 25.38 33.61
C ALA A 194 -3.48 26.49 34.14
N GLY A 195 -3.63 27.73 33.65
CA GLY A 195 -3.02 28.92 34.24
C GLY A 195 -3.70 29.40 35.52
N ILE A 196 -4.92 28.94 35.80
CA ILE A 196 -5.71 29.35 36.97
C ILE A 196 -5.36 28.45 38.17
N LYS A 197 -4.88 29.08 39.24
CA LYS A 197 -4.48 28.40 40.48
C LYS A 197 -5.64 27.59 41.06
N GLY A 198 -5.47 26.27 41.18
CA GLY A 198 -6.46 25.35 41.76
C GLY A 198 -7.50 24.78 40.78
N ALA A 199 -7.53 25.21 39.51
CA ALA A 199 -8.43 24.65 38.50
C ALA A 199 -7.95 23.29 37.96
N ALA A 200 -6.63 23.12 37.79
CA ALA A 200 -6.03 21.88 37.28
C ALA A 200 -6.31 20.64 38.15
N GLY A 201 -6.55 20.82 39.45
CA GLY A 201 -6.88 19.72 40.37
C GLY A 201 -8.35 19.26 40.30
N LYS A 202 -9.21 19.95 39.55
CA LYS A 202 -10.64 19.64 39.40
C LYS A 202 -11.00 19.10 38.02
N LEU A 203 -10.05 19.09 37.09
CA LEU A 203 -10.22 18.64 35.71
C LEU A 203 -9.46 17.32 35.51
N ASP A 204 -10.05 16.39 34.76
CA ASP A 204 -9.32 15.24 34.24
C ASP A 204 -8.40 15.69 33.09
N MET A 205 -7.29 16.31 33.46
CA MET A 205 -6.33 16.88 32.51
C MET A 205 -5.77 15.82 31.57
N ALA A 206 -5.45 14.63 32.09
CA ALA A 206 -4.88 13.55 31.30
C ALA A 206 -5.88 13.02 30.27
N GLY A 207 -7.13 12.78 30.68
CA GLY A 207 -8.21 12.37 29.77
C GLY A 207 -8.50 13.41 28.68
N LEU A 208 -8.60 14.69 29.06
CA LEU A 208 -8.83 15.78 28.10
C LEU A 208 -7.66 15.94 27.11
N ILE A 209 -6.41 15.90 27.60
CA ILE A 209 -5.22 15.97 26.73
C ILE A 209 -5.21 14.80 25.73
N SER A 210 -5.54 13.59 26.17
CA SER A 210 -5.61 12.41 25.30
C SER A 210 -6.65 12.59 24.20
N VAL A 211 -7.88 12.98 24.57
CA VAL A 211 -8.99 13.19 23.62
C VAL A 211 -8.64 14.26 22.58
N LEU A 212 -8.12 15.41 23.01
CA LEU A 212 -7.76 16.49 22.08
C LEU A 212 -6.64 16.07 21.11
N ARG A 213 -5.66 15.30 21.60
CA ARG A 213 -4.54 14.84 20.78
C ARG A 213 -4.97 13.90 19.66
N GLU A 214 -5.99 13.07 19.88
CA GLU A 214 -6.54 12.15 18.87
C GLU A 214 -7.14 12.85 17.65
N ASP A 215 -7.53 14.12 17.77
CA ASP A 215 -8.17 14.90 16.71
C ASP A 215 -7.23 15.93 16.06
N LEU A 216 -6.09 16.20 16.70
CA LEU A 216 -5.01 17.03 16.15
C LEU A 216 -4.13 16.20 15.20
N ILE A 217 -4.65 15.88 14.02
CA ILE A 217 -4.02 14.94 13.07
C ILE A 217 -3.39 15.61 11.83
N PHE A 218 -3.65 16.88 11.58
CA PHE A 218 -3.12 17.59 10.40
C PHE A 218 -1.72 18.16 10.66
N SER A 219 -1.06 18.61 9.60
CA SER A 219 0.30 19.16 9.69
C SER A 219 0.34 20.47 10.48
N ASP A 220 -0.67 21.33 10.29
CA ASP A 220 -0.86 22.62 10.95
C ASP A 220 -1.28 22.48 12.43
N ASP A 221 -1.67 21.29 12.88
CA ASP A 221 -1.94 21.00 14.29
C ASP A 221 -0.68 20.89 15.16
N ALA A 222 0.53 20.91 14.56
CA ALA A 222 1.79 20.72 15.29
C ALA A 222 2.00 21.69 16.47
N PRO A 223 1.69 23.00 16.36
CA PRO A 223 1.81 23.92 17.50
C PRO A 223 0.88 23.56 18.66
N TYR A 224 -0.30 23.02 18.38
CA TYR A 224 -1.27 22.63 19.41
C TYR A 224 -0.88 21.33 20.11
N ARG A 225 -0.34 20.36 19.36
CA ARG A 225 0.28 19.16 19.97
C ARG A 225 1.40 19.54 20.93
N ALA A 226 2.26 20.50 20.55
CA ALA A 226 3.32 21.00 21.42
C ALA A 226 2.79 21.68 22.70
N LYS A 227 1.69 22.44 22.62
CA LYS A 227 1.01 23.00 23.79
C LYS A 227 0.51 21.91 24.74
N LEU A 228 -0.12 20.86 24.20
CA LEU A 228 -0.60 19.73 24.99
C LEU A 228 0.55 18.93 25.62
N ASP A 229 1.68 18.74 24.93
CA ASP A 229 2.88 18.11 25.49
C ASP A 229 3.46 18.91 26.66
N ALA A 230 3.56 20.23 26.51
CA ALA A 230 4.02 21.12 27.58
C ALA A 230 3.08 21.06 28.79
N LEU A 231 1.77 21.01 28.55
CA LEU A 231 0.76 20.92 29.60
C LEU A 231 0.82 19.57 30.33
N GLN A 232 0.93 18.46 29.60
CA GLN A 232 1.06 17.11 30.16
C GLN A 232 2.30 16.99 31.05
N LYS A 233 3.42 17.58 30.63
CA LYS A 233 4.65 17.63 31.42
C LYS A 233 4.43 18.40 32.72
N LYS A 234 3.83 19.60 32.65
CA LYS A 234 3.54 20.42 33.83
C LYS A 234 2.63 19.71 34.84
N THR A 235 1.54 19.08 34.39
CA THR A 235 0.64 18.32 35.29
C THR A 235 1.32 17.11 35.91
N SER A 236 2.21 16.43 35.18
CA SER A 236 2.99 15.30 35.71
C SER A 236 4.00 15.75 36.78
N GLU A 237 4.65 16.90 36.59
CA GLU A 237 5.57 17.51 37.57
C GLU A 237 4.84 18.02 38.82
N GLU A 238 3.67 18.63 38.68
CA GLU A 238 2.80 19.04 39.79
C GLU A 238 2.24 17.85 40.59
N ALA A 239 1.96 16.72 39.92
CA ALA A 239 1.57 15.48 40.58
C ALA A 239 2.73 14.86 41.36
N ALA A 240 3.96 14.91 40.83
CA ALA A 240 5.17 14.41 41.49
C ALA A 240 5.59 15.22 42.73
N THR A 241 5.17 16.49 42.83
CA THR A 241 5.49 17.39 43.94
C THR A 241 4.43 17.39 45.05
N LYS A 242 3.24 16.79 44.84
CA LYS A 242 2.28 16.52 45.92
C LYS A 242 2.75 15.33 46.75
N LYS A 243 3.00 15.56 48.05
CA LYS A 243 3.31 14.52 49.04
C LYS A 243 2.17 13.47 49.02
N PRO A 244 2.45 12.17 48.90
CA PRO A 244 1.39 11.16 48.79
C PRO A 244 0.55 11.15 50.06
N GLU A 245 -0.78 11.18 49.91
CA GLU A 245 -1.67 10.72 50.98
C GLU A 245 -1.32 9.25 51.29
N ALA A 246 -1.37 8.90 52.57
CA ALA A 246 -0.96 7.58 53.04
C ALA A 246 -1.72 6.48 52.26
N PRO A 247 -1.03 5.46 51.73
CA PRO A 247 -1.67 4.43 50.92
C PRO A 247 -2.72 3.69 51.74
N SER A 248 -3.88 3.43 51.11
CA SER A 248 -4.90 2.57 51.71
C SER A 248 -4.37 1.13 51.81
N ALA A 249 -4.97 0.32 52.68
CA ALA A 249 -4.59 -1.10 52.80
C ALA A 249 -4.74 -1.88 51.47
N ALA A 250 -5.58 -1.39 50.54
CA ALA A 250 -5.72 -1.95 49.20
C ALA A 250 -4.51 -1.63 48.29
N ASP A 251 -3.94 -0.43 48.40
CA ASP A 251 -2.80 0.01 47.59
C ASP A 251 -1.50 -0.74 47.93
N LYS A 252 -1.32 -1.09 49.22
CA LYS A 252 -0.20 -1.96 49.62
C LYS A 252 -0.30 -3.34 49.00
N LYS A 253 -1.50 -3.93 48.98
CA LYS A 253 -1.73 -5.28 48.44
C LYS A 253 -1.60 -5.31 46.91
N ALA A 254 -2.06 -4.27 46.22
CA ALA A 254 -1.90 -4.12 44.77
C ALA A 254 -0.43 -3.93 44.36
N LYS A 255 0.34 -3.15 45.13
CA LYS A 255 1.76 -2.91 44.87
C LYS A 255 2.62 -4.14 45.15
N GLU A 256 2.26 -4.94 46.15
CA GLU A 256 2.89 -6.25 46.42
C GLU A 256 2.58 -7.27 45.31
N MET A 257 1.37 -7.28 44.76
CA MET A 257 1.03 -8.15 43.61
C MET A 257 1.68 -7.70 42.29
N SER A 258 1.78 -6.39 42.05
CA SER A 258 2.50 -5.85 40.89
C SER A 258 4.00 -6.18 40.95
N ALA A 259 4.62 -6.01 42.13
CA ALA A 259 6.03 -6.35 42.32
C ALA A 259 6.30 -7.86 42.21
N ALA A 260 5.31 -8.71 42.52
CA ALA A 260 5.38 -10.15 42.28
C ALA A 260 5.25 -10.48 40.79
N GLY A 261 4.38 -9.79 40.05
CA GLY A 261 4.23 -9.93 38.59
C GLY A 261 5.48 -9.50 37.82
N ASP A 262 6.09 -8.38 38.19
CA ASP A 262 7.31 -7.87 37.56
C ASP A 262 8.52 -8.77 37.82
N ARG A 263 8.58 -9.40 39.00
CA ARG A 263 9.60 -10.41 39.32
C ARG A 263 9.42 -11.71 38.54
N LEU A 264 8.18 -12.05 38.19
CA LEU A 264 7.89 -13.22 37.37
C LEU A 264 8.24 -12.96 35.90
N ALA A 265 7.92 -11.76 35.39
CA ALA A 265 8.19 -11.36 34.01
C ALA A 265 9.68 -11.19 33.68
N ALA A 266 10.53 -11.00 34.70
CA ALA A 266 11.98 -10.81 34.55
C ALA A 266 12.79 -12.12 34.51
N LEU A 267 12.14 -13.29 34.63
CA LEU A 267 12.81 -14.58 34.67
C LEU A 267 12.84 -15.22 33.27
N THR A 268 13.95 -15.88 32.95
CA THR A 268 14.05 -16.70 31.73
C THR A 268 13.24 -18.00 31.88
N PRO A 269 12.84 -18.67 30.78
CA PRO A 269 12.01 -19.89 30.85
C PRO A 269 12.55 -20.97 31.81
N ASP A 270 13.87 -21.17 31.85
CA ASP A 270 14.52 -22.14 32.75
C ASP A 270 14.49 -21.69 34.24
N GLN A 271 14.36 -20.38 34.48
CA GLN A 271 14.23 -19.79 35.82
C GLN A 271 12.78 -19.77 36.32
N HIS A 272 11.78 -19.87 35.44
CA HIS A 272 10.38 -20.02 35.83
C HIS A 272 10.16 -21.36 36.55
N GLU A 273 10.75 -22.43 36.04
CA GLU A 273 10.59 -23.78 36.60
C GLU A 273 11.27 -23.93 37.98
N ALA A 274 12.49 -23.38 38.12
CA ALA A 274 13.21 -23.35 39.40
C ALA A 274 12.52 -22.46 40.47
N ASN A 275 11.91 -21.34 40.05
CA ASN A 275 11.19 -20.45 40.96
C ASN A 275 9.83 -21.03 41.39
N LEU A 276 9.13 -21.73 40.49
CA LEU A 276 7.91 -22.47 40.83
C LEU A 276 8.20 -23.66 41.75
N ALA A 277 9.29 -24.40 41.52
CA ALA A 277 9.73 -25.49 42.41
C ALA A 277 10.08 -24.97 43.82
N GLY A 278 10.77 -23.84 43.93
CA GLY A 278 11.12 -23.23 45.22
C GLY A 278 9.95 -22.62 46.00
N MET A 279 8.84 -22.27 45.33
CA MET A 279 7.65 -21.72 45.98
C MET A 279 6.72 -22.79 46.58
N TYR A 280 6.82 -24.05 46.15
CA TYR A 280 6.01 -25.16 46.66
C TYR A 280 6.80 -26.15 47.55
N ASP A 281 8.12 -26.28 47.38
CA ASP A 281 8.96 -27.18 48.18
C ASP A 281 9.70 -26.43 49.28
N GLY A 282 8.97 -26.03 50.33
CA GLY A 282 9.51 -25.31 51.49
C GLY A 282 10.65 -26.03 52.22
N ALA A 283 11.89 -25.88 51.74
CA ALA A 283 13.10 -26.34 52.41
C ALA A 283 14.34 -25.48 52.06
N ALA A 284 14.73 -24.67 53.07
CA ALA A 284 16.09 -24.28 53.45
C ALA A 284 17.01 -23.45 52.52
N ALA A 285 17.59 -22.43 53.17
CA ALA A 285 18.61 -21.50 52.71
C ALA A 285 19.97 -22.15 52.36
N GLY A 286 20.69 -21.55 51.40
CA GLY A 286 22.12 -21.83 51.21
C GLY A 286 22.83 -21.11 50.05
N LYS A 287 23.65 -20.10 50.41
CA LYS A 287 24.95 -19.70 49.83
C LYS A 287 25.12 -19.42 48.31
N GLY A 288 25.36 -18.13 48.01
CA GLY A 288 26.54 -17.59 47.30
C GLY A 288 26.95 -18.14 45.92
N GLY A 289 26.96 -17.28 44.89
CA GLY A 289 27.62 -17.58 43.61
C GLY A 289 27.77 -16.36 42.70
N VAL A 290 28.95 -15.73 42.77
CA VAL A 290 29.85 -15.26 41.70
C VAL A 290 29.23 -14.75 40.38
N THR A 291 29.42 -13.45 40.10
CA THR A 291 29.31 -12.84 38.76
C THR A 291 30.40 -13.39 37.80
N PRO A 292 30.04 -13.85 36.58
CA PRO A 292 31.04 -14.20 35.58
C PRO A 292 31.71 -12.96 35.01
N LYS A 293 33.03 -12.92 35.15
CA LYS A 293 33.93 -11.99 34.49
C LYS A 293 33.93 -12.29 32.99
N VAL A 294 33.50 -11.34 32.16
CA VAL A 294 33.59 -11.45 30.70
C VAL A 294 35.06 -11.53 30.31
N GLY A 295 35.45 -12.68 29.75
CA GLY A 295 36.80 -12.92 29.27
C GLY A 295 37.07 -12.13 27.99
N THR A 296 38.13 -11.33 28.03
CA THR A 296 38.79 -10.79 26.83
C THR A 296 39.44 -11.93 26.05
N GLY A 297 38.71 -12.43 25.06
CA GLY A 297 39.19 -13.46 24.13
C GLY A 297 39.95 -12.85 22.94
N GLY A 298 41.25 -13.10 22.91
CA GLY A 298 41.96 -13.61 21.73
C GLY A 298 42.03 -12.74 20.48
N ALA A 299 43.10 -11.94 20.38
CA ALA A 299 43.59 -11.43 19.11
C ALA A 299 44.02 -12.60 18.21
N THR A 300 43.33 -12.77 17.09
CA THR A 300 43.82 -13.56 15.95
C THR A 300 44.07 -12.61 14.79
N GLY A 301 45.30 -12.62 14.31
CA GLY A 301 45.81 -11.65 13.34
C GLY A 301 45.11 -11.74 12.00
N THR A 302 44.54 -10.62 11.57
CA THR A 302 44.20 -10.33 10.18
C THR A 302 45.10 -9.19 9.68
N LYS A 303 45.62 -9.37 8.46
CA LYS A 303 46.47 -8.40 7.73
C LYS A 303 45.83 -6.99 7.75
N PRO A 304 46.62 -5.91 7.75
CA PRO A 304 46.11 -4.54 7.79
C PRO A 304 45.35 -4.23 6.50
N GLY A 305 44.03 -4.42 6.54
CA GLY A 305 43.10 -3.77 5.63
C GLY A 305 42.99 -2.30 6.03
N THR A 306 43.07 -1.42 5.03
CA THR A 306 42.95 0.03 5.17
C THR A 306 41.76 0.37 6.07
N ALA A 307 42.00 1.10 7.16
CA ALA A 307 40.93 1.56 8.05
C ALA A 307 39.88 2.36 7.24
N PRO A 308 38.57 2.18 7.52
CA PRO A 308 37.54 2.99 6.87
C PRO A 308 37.84 4.48 7.08
N LYS A 309 37.85 5.26 6.00
CA LYS A 309 37.99 6.71 6.10
C LYS A 309 36.78 7.28 6.85
N ALA A 310 37.00 8.29 7.68
CA ALA A 310 35.92 8.97 8.40
C ALA A 310 34.88 9.52 7.40
N PRO A 311 33.57 9.47 7.71
CA PRO A 311 32.54 10.07 6.87
C PRO A 311 32.83 11.55 6.58
N ILE A 312 32.56 11.98 5.35
CA ILE A 312 32.68 13.40 4.95
C ILE A 312 31.29 14.00 4.73
N THR A 313 31.20 15.32 4.58
CA THR A 313 29.99 15.98 4.06
C THR A 313 29.79 15.60 2.60
N ALA A 314 28.55 15.29 2.21
CA ALA A 314 28.20 15.01 0.82
C ALA A 314 28.51 16.21 -0.08
N VAL A 315 29.10 15.95 -1.24
CA VAL A 315 29.44 16.97 -2.26
C VAL A 315 28.48 16.78 -3.43
N PRO A 316 27.69 17.81 -3.79
CA PRO A 316 26.79 17.75 -4.93
C PRO A 316 27.52 17.38 -6.23
N MET A 317 26.98 16.42 -6.98
CA MET A 317 27.47 16.09 -8.31
C MET A 317 27.16 17.20 -9.32
N THR A 318 28.07 17.37 -10.29
CA THR A 318 27.80 18.10 -11.53
C THR A 318 27.02 17.22 -12.52
N ALA A 319 26.31 17.83 -13.48
CA ALA A 319 25.60 17.09 -14.52
C ALA A 319 26.50 16.15 -15.34
N ASP A 320 27.77 16.53 -15.54
CA ASP A 320 28.77 15.68 -16.20
C ASP A 320 29.14 14.45 -15.36
N GLU A 321 29.20 14.59 -14.03
CA GLU A 321 29.45 13.47 -13.12
C GLU A 321 28.24 12.55 -13.03
N GLU A 322 27.02 13.10 -12.99
CA GLU A 322 25.76 12.34 -13.05
C GLU A 322 25.70 11.46 -14.30
N LYS A 323 25.99 12.05 -15.47
CA LYS A 323 26.01 11.33 -16.75
C LYS A 323 27.06 10.22 -16.76
N LYS A 324 28.31 10.54 -16.38
CA LYS A 324 29.41 9.55 -16.34
C LYS A 324 29.14 8.41 -15.38
N LEU A 325 28.54 8.70 -14.21
CA LEU A 325 28.16 7.69 -13.24
C LEU A 325 27.07 6.77 -13.80
N GLY A 326 26.05 7.34 -14.46
CA GLY A 326 24.98 6.59 -15.13
C GLY A 326 25.53 5.61 -16.18
N GLU A 327 26.35 6.10 -17.12
CA GLU A 327 26.98 5.30 -18.18
C GLU A 327 27.89 4.18 -17.63
N ALA A 328 28.56 4.43 -16.49
CA ALA A 328 29.39 3.44 -15.82
C ALA A 328 28.55 2.35 -15.12
N MET A 329 27.39 2.72 -14.56
CA MET A 329 26.49 1.80 -13.85
C MET A 329 25.80 0.83 -14.80
N ILE A 330 25.21 1.32 -15.88
CA ILE A 330 24.56 0.46 -16.90
C ILE A 330 24.52 1.14 -18.27
N ARG A 331 24.75 0.35 -19.32
CA ARG A 331 24.66 0.76 -20.73
C ARG A 331 24.29 -0.42 -21.61
N MET A 332 23.90 -0.15 -22.85
CA MET A 332 23.68 -1.20 -23.84
C MET A 332 24.99 -1.49 -24.60
N GLU A 333 25.45 -2.74 -24.58
CA GLU A 333 26.56 -3.24 -25.39
C GLU A 333 26.10 -4.44 -26.21
N LYS A 334 26.26 -4.37 -27.54
CA LYS A 334 25.85 -5.44 -28.48
C LYS A 334 24.40 -5.91 -28.25
N GLY A 335 23.51 -4.95 -27.95
CA GLY A 335 22.08 -5.21 -27.71
C GLY A 335 21.75 -5.82 -26.35
N LYS A 336 22.69 -5.85 -25.39
CA LYS A 336 22.45 -6.35 -24.03
C LYS A 336 22.88 -5.33 -22.98
N PRO A 337 22.22 -5.27 -21.82
CA PRO A 337 22.71 -4.49 -20.68
C PRO A 337 24.09 -4.97 -20.21
N ALA A 338 24.99 -4.03 -19.97
CA ALA A 338 26.33 -4.24 -19.45
C ALA A 338 26.69 -3.12 -18.44
N GLY A 339 27.57 -3.42 -17.48
CA GLY A 339 27.95 -2.50 -16.40
C GLY A 339 27.70 -3.10 -15.01
N TYR A 340 28.08 -2.35 -13.97
CA TYR A 340 28.01 -2.85 -12.59
C TYR A 340 26.59 -3.27 -12.16
N LEU A 341 25.55 -2.52 -12.57
CA LEU A 341 24.17 -2.89 -12.27
C LEU A 341 23.72 -4.13 -13.02
N ALA A 342 24.06 -4.25 -14.30
CA ALA A 342 23.73 -5.44 -15.08
C ALA A 342 24.35 -6.70 -14.46
N ASP A 343 25.60 -6.61 -13.97
CA ASP A 343 26.31 -7.69 -13.30
C ASP A 343 25.63 -8.10 -11.98
N VAL A 344 25.20 -7.14 -11.15
CA VAL A 344 24.46 -7.41 -9.91
C VAL A 344 23.10 -8.03 -10.21
N MET A 345 22.34 -7.47 -11.16
CA MET A 345 21.02 -7.96 -11.55
C MET A 345 21.06 -9.40 -12.10
N ASN A 346 22.12 -9.78 -12.80
CA ASN A 346 22.29 -11.15 -13.32
C ASN A 346 22.41 -12.24 -12.23
N GLN A 347 22.54 -11.87 -10.95
CA GLN A 347 22.66 -12.82 -9.84
C GLN A 347 21.30 -13.33 -9.31
N THR A 348 20.19 -12.74 -9.74
CA THR A 348 18.83 -13.10 -9.29
C THR A 348 17.91 -13.29 -10.48
N GLU A 349 16.80 -14.02 -10.31
CA GLU A 349 15.84 -14.24 -11.39
C GLU A 349 15.09 -12.94 -11.73
N ALA A 350 14.70 -12.15 -10.72
CA ALA A 350 14.08 -10.84 -10.95
C ALA A 350 15.01 -9.91 -11.75
N GLY A 351 16.29 -9.82 -11.40
CA GLY A 351 17.24 -8.98 -12.14
C GLY A 351 17.60 -9.52 -13.53
N LYS A 352 17.65 -10.85 -13.72
CA LYS A 352 17.78 -11.44 -15.06
C LYS A 352 16.58 -11.11 -15.95
N ARG A 353 15.36 -11.13 -15.41
CA ARG A 353 14.15 -10.70 -16.14
C ARG A 353 14.24 -9.23 -16.54
N THR A 354 14.71 -8.36 -15.63
CA THR A 354 15.00 -6.95 -15.95
C THR A 354 16.00 -6.82 -17.10
N ASN A 355 17.14 -7.53 -17.06
CA ASN A 355 18.11 -7.47 -18.16
C ASN A 355 17.56 -8.02 -19.49
N ALA A 356 16.77 -9.09 -19.42
CA ALA A 356 16.14 -9.71 -20.58
C ALA A 356 15.12 -8.77 -21.24
N PHE A 357 14.34 -8.02 -20.43
CA PHE A 357 13.37 -7.04 -20.92
C PHE A 357 14.01 -6.01 -21.87
N TYR A 358 15.16 -5.44 -21.51
CA TYR A 358 15.89 -4.48 -22.34
C TYR A 358 16.51 -5.07 -23.61
N SER A 359 16.57 -6.40 -23.71
CA SER A 359 17.07 -7.12 -24.88
C SER A 359 15.94 -7.75 -25.72
N ASP A 360 14.68 -7.61 -25.28
CA ASP A 360 13.55 -8.31 -25.90
C ASP A 360 13.13 -7.63 -27.23
N PRO A 361 13.23 -8.34 -28.38
CA PRO A 361 12.84 -7.78 -29.67
C PRO A 361 11.34 -7.44 -29.76
N LYS A 362 10.50 -8.07 -28.93
CA LYS A 362 9.05 -7.80 -28.87
C LYS A 362 8.76 -6.34 -28.55
N TYR A 363 9.52 -5.75 -27.62
CA TYR A 363 9.32 -4.38 -27.15
C TYR A 363 10.21 -3.37 -27.90
N ALA A 364 11.30 -3.85 -28.51
CA ALA A 364 12.22 -3.02 -29.29
C ALA A 364 11.52 -2.33 -30.47
N LYS A 365 10.61 -3.03 -31.17
CA LYS A 365 9.86 -2.47 -32.31
C LYS A 365 9.03 -1.23 -31.92
N ALA A 366 8.48 -1.21 -30.70
CA ALA A 366 7.71 -0.09 -30.18
C ALA A 366 8.58 0.96 -29.44
N GLY A 367 9.89 0.70 -29.30
CA GLY A 367 10.80 1.52 -28.50
C GLY A 367 10.34 1.66 -27.05
N SER A 368 9.64 0.66 -26.50
CA SER A 368 9.10 0.71 -25.13
C SER A 368 10.07 0.13 -24.09
N ASN A 369 11.06 -0.65 -24.52
CA ASN A 369 12.16 -1.17 -23.68
C ASN A 369 13.50 -0.46 -23.93
N LYS A 370 13.50 0.82 -24.33
CA LYS A 370 14.74 1.60 -24.44
C LYS A 370 15.36 1.75 -23.05
N MET A 371 16.61 1.32 -22.89
CA MET A 371 17.39 1.60 -21.68
C MET A 371 17.89 3.05 -21.72
N ASP A 372 17.41 3.87 -20.80
CA ASP A 372 17.87 5.25 -20.59
C ASP A 372 17.94 5.48 -19.07
N PHE A 373 19.09 5.14 -18.50
CA PHE A 373 19.35 5.20 -17.06
C PHE A 373 20.33 6.32 -16.74
N GLY A 374 20.12 7.01 -15.62
CA GLY A 374 21.07 8.02 -15.15
C GLY A 374 20.80 8.47 -13.72
N PHE A 375 21.63 9.40 -13.26
CA PHE A 375 21.42 10.12 -12.00
C PHE A 375 20.92 11.52 -12.30
N THR A 376 20.02 12.03 -11.47
CA THR A 376 19.55 13.42 -11.55
C THR A 376 19.07 13.83 -10.17
N ARG A 377 19.47 15.02 -9.70
CA ARG A 377 18.98 15.55 -8.42
C ARG A 377 17.48 15.87 -8.50
N GLU A 378 16.70 15.21 -7.65
CA GLU A 378 15.25 15.44 -7.51
C GLU A 378 14.88 15.32 -6.01
N PRO A 379 14.54 16.42 -5.33
CA PRO A 379 14.28 16.40 -3.89
C PRO A 379 13.11 15.46 -3.52
N GLY A 380 13.32 14.62 -2.51
CA GLY A 380 12.25 13.80 -1.93
C GLY A 380 11.94 12.48 -2.64
N VAL A 381 12.69 12.11 -3.68
CA VAL A 381 12.59 10.80 -4.34
C VAL A 381 13.91 10.03 -4.24
N PHE A 382 13.82 8.70 -4.20
CA PHE A 382 15.01 7.83 -4.25
C PHE A 382 15.37 7.48 -5.71
N GLY A 383 14.35 7.17 -6.51
CA GLY A 383 14.42 6.96 -7.95
C GLY A 383 13.02 7.02 -8.55
N TYR A 384 12.94 7.09 -9.87
CA TYR A 384 11.66 7.12 -10.59
C TYR A 384 11.81 6.65 -12.05
N TRP A 385 10.71 6.11 -12.57
CA TRP A 385 10.43 5.94 -13.98
C TRP A 385 9.61 7.11 -14.53
N ASP A 386 10.11 7.76 -15.57
CA ASP A 386 9.38 8.77 -16.34
C ASP A 386 8.83 8.12 -17.62
N PRO A 387 7.50 7.89 -17.72
CA PRO A 387 6.89 7.26 -18.89
C PRO A 387 6.81 8.17 -20.12
N ASP A 388 6.93 9.50 -19.98
CA ASP A 388 6.93 10.45 -21.10
C ASP A 388 8.28 10.43 -21.81
N ASN A 389 9.35 10.63 -21.05
CA ASN A 389 10.71 10.65 -21.58
C ASN A 389 11.27 9.24 -21.76
N LYS A 390 10.60 8.24 -21.21
CA LYS A 390 11.01 6.83 -21.17
C LYS A 390 12.37 6.66 -20.52
N VAL A 391 12.55 7.27 -19.34
CA VAL A 391 13.83 7.28 -18.63
C VAL A 391 13.70 6.80 -17.19
N ILE A 392 14.72 6.11 -16.70
CA ILE A 392 14.89 5.77 -15.28
C ILE A 392 15.94 6.70 -14.69
N ARG A 393 15.63 7.30 -13.54
CA ARG A 393 16.56 8.17 -12.81
C ARG A 393 16.67 7.73 -11.35
N ILE A 394 17.88 7.79 -10.82
CA ILE A 394 18.16 7.68 -9.39
C ILE A 394 18.53 9.08 -8.89
N ASN A 395 18.01 9.47 -7.71
CA ASN A 395 18.38 10.75 -7.13
C ASN A 395 19.88 10.79 -6.86
N SER A 396 20.57 11.79 -7.39
CA SER A 396 22.00 12.02 -7.22
C SER A 396 22.45 12.04 -5.75
N GLU A 397 21.61 12.54 -4.85
CA GLU A 397 21.89 12.55 -3.40
C GLU A 397 22.14 11.15 -2.85
N VAL A 398 21.53 10.11 -3.44
CA VAL A 398 21.75 8.71 -3.05
C VAL A 398 23.20 8.30 -3.25
N ALA A 399 23.80 8.65 -4.39
CA ALA A 399 25.20 8.34 -4.70
C ALA A 399 26.17 9.21 -3.88
N GLU A 400 25.82 10.48 -3.67
CA GLU A 400 26.60 11.43 -2.89
C GLU A 400 26.68 11.01 -1.41
N GLU A 401 25.56 10.68 -0.77
CA GLU A 401 25.52 10.18 0.60
C GLU A 401 26.24 8.85 0.74
N PHE A 402 26.09 7.97 -0.23
CA PHE A 402 26.75 6.67 -0.24
C PHE A 402 28.28 6.81 -0.26
N ALA A 403 28.79 7.71 -1.09
CA ALA A 403 30.22 8.04 -1.17
C ALA A 403 30.69 8.74 0.12
N ALA A 404 29.91 9.71 0.61
CA ALA A 404 30.20 10.48 1.81
C ALA A 404 30.34 9.61 3.06
N LYS A 405 29.45 8.63 3.26
CA LYS A 405 29.52 7.63 4.35
C LYS A 405 30.80 6.79 4.33
N ARG A 406 31.48 6.71 3.18
CA ARG A 406 32.75 6.00 2.98
C ARG A 406 33.97 6.93 2.95
N GLY A 407 33.78 8.20 3.29
CA GLY A 407 34.86 9.18 3.31
C GLY A 407 35.45 9.47 1.93
N MET A 408 34.63 9.41 0.87
CA MET A 408 35.03 9.67 -0.51
C MET A 408 34.02 10.57 -1.23
N THR A 409 34.48 11.31 -2.25
CA THR A 409 33.60 12.00 -3.20
C THR A 409 33.14 11.06 -4.32
N VAL A 410 32.08 11.39 -5.06
CA VAL A 410 31.64 10.56 -6.19
C VAL A 410 32.73 10.40 -7.27
N PRO A 411 33.50 11.44 -7.65
CA PRO A 411 34.65 11.26 -8.55
C PRO A 411 35.73 10.31 -8.05
N GLN A 412 35.92 10.22 -6.73
CA GLN A 412 36.83 9.24 -6.13
C GLN A 412 36.23 7.83 -6.18
N MET A 413 34.95 7.70 -5.84
CA MET A 413 34.20 6.44 -5.93
C MET A 413 34.21 5.86 -7.34
N MET A 414 34.01 6.67 -8.38
CA MET A 414 34.03 6.23 -9.78
C MET A 414 35.38 5.62 -10.23
N LYS A 415 36.47 5.93 -9.51
CA LYS A 415 37.80 5.34 -9.75
C LYS A 415 38.02 4.05 -8.94
N ASP A 416 37.18 3.77 -7.95
CA ASP A 416 37.24 2.59 -7.09
C ASP A 416 36.23 1.54 -7.56
N LYS A 417 36.74 0.46 -8.15
CA LYS A 417 35.91 -0.65 -8.66
C LYS A 417 35.10 -1.35 -7.56
N ALA A 418 35.61 -1.43 -6.33
CA ALA A 418 34.89 -2.06 -5.23
C ALA A 418 33.73 -1.15 -4.78
N ALA A 419 34.00 0.15 -4.62
CA ALA A 419 32.96 1.11 -4.25
C ALA A 419 31.85 1.22 -5.32
N MET A 420 32.19 1.13 -6.61
CA MET A 420 31.21 1.09 -7.69
C MET A 420 30.34 -0.18 -7.67
N LYS A 421 30.92 -1.35 -7.34
CA LYS A 421 30.15 -2.59 -7.14
C LYS A 421 29.21 -2.49 -5.95
N ASP A 422 29.69 -1.90 -4.85
CA ASP A 422 28.87 -1.71 -3.65
C ASP A 422 27.74 -0.71 -3.91
N LEU A 423 27.98 0.36 -4.68
CA LEU A 423 26.92 1.29 -5.08
C LEU A 423 25.89 0.59 -5.97
N ALA A 424 26.35 -0.19 -6.96
CA ALA A 424 25.46 -0.94 -7.83
C ALA A 424 24.57 -1.90 -7.02
N LEU A 425 25.14 -2.58 -6.02
CA LEU A 425 24.35 -3.40 -5.09
C LEU A 425 23.35 -2.57 -4.29
N TYR A 426 23.77 -1.42 -3.78
CA TYR A 426 22.93 -0.54 -2.97
C TYR A 426 21.69 -0.02 -3.71
N ILE A 427 21.82 0.28 -5.02
CA ILE A 427 20.73 0.83 -5.84
C ILE A 427 20.05 -0.22 -6.75
N SER A 428 20.53 -1.46 -6.82
CA SER A 428 19.96 -2.48 -7.71
C SER A 428 18.48 -2.79 -7.43
N PRO A 429 17.96 -2.78 -6.18
CA PRO A 429 16.52 -2.97 -5.97
C PRO A 429 15.69 -1.85 -6.60
N THR A 430 16.17 -0.60 -6.57
CA THR A 430 15.48 0.50 -7.27
C THR A 430 15.54 0.32 -8.77
N MET A 431 16.68 -0.10 -9.34
CA MET A 431 16.75 -0.37 -10.77
C MET A 431 15.73 -1.45 -11.18
N VAL A 432 15.61 -2.53 -10.42
CA VAL A 432 14.61 -3.59 -10.65
C VAL A 432 13.17 -3.03 -10.54
N HIS A 433 12.90 -2.22 -9.52
CA HIS A 433 11.60 -1.57 -9.29
C HIS A 433 11.19 -0.66 -10.46
N GLU A 434 12.03 0.30 -10.83
CA GLU A 434 11.71 1.26 -11.90
C GLU A 434 11.66 0.59 -13.28
N SER A 435 12.52 -0.41 -13.51
CA SER A 435 12.45 -1.21 -14.74
C SER A 435 11.15 -1.97 -14.85
N GLU A 436 10.55 -2.39 -13.74
CA GLU A 436 9.26 -3.07 -13.75
C GLU A 436 8.12 -2.12 -14.13
N HIS A 437 8.15 -0.85 -13.70
CA HIS A 437 7.22 0.16 -14.21
C HIS A 437 7.34 0.38 -15.73
N GLN A 438 8.57 0.40 -16.25
CA GLN A 438 8.80 0.46 -17.69
C GLN A 438 8.28 -0.80 -18.39
N ASN A 439 8.51 -1.98 -17.81
CA ASN A 439 8.06 -3.27 -18.34
C ASN A 439 6.52 -3.36 -18.38
N GLN A 440 5.84 -2.93 -17.33
CA GLN A 440 4.37 -2.79 -17.29
C GLN A 440 3.86 -1.86 -18.42
N THR A 441 4.52 -0.71 -18.61
CA THR A 441 4.20 0.22 -19.71
C THR A 441 4.38 -0.45 -21.07
N ALA A 442 5.48 -1.17 -21.27
CA ALA A 442 5.79 -1.87 -22.51
C ALA A 442 4.80 -3.02 -22.80
N ARG A 443 4.38 -3.78 -21.77
CA ARG A 443 3.35 -4.82 -21.87
C ARG A 443 2.00 -4.25 -22.28
N ALA A 444 1.60 -3.12 -21.69
CA ALA A 444 0.37 -2.43 -22.04
C ALA A 444 0.38 -1.96 -23.52
N ILE A 445 1.43 -1.25 -23.94
CA ILE A 445 1.59 -0.80 -25.33
C ILE A 445 1.56 -2.00 -26.30
N ALA A 446 2.29 -3.08 -26.00
CA ALA A 446 2.31 -4.27 -26.84
C ALA A 446 0.95 -4.97 -26.97
N ALA A 447 0.08 -4.80 -25.97
CA ALA A 447 -1.29 -5.28 -26.01
C ALA A 447 -2.28 -4.28 -26.61
N GLY A 448 -1.83 -3.11 -27.06
CA GLY A 448 -2.69 -2.06 -27.59
C GLY A 448 -3.50 -1.32 -26.52
N THR A 449 -3.09 -1.39 -25.25
CA THR A 449 -3.66 -0.58 -24.16
C THR A 449 -2.71 0.59 -23.91
N ASP A 450 -3.10 1.79 -24.37
CA ASP A 450 -2.32 3.02 -24.15
C ASP A 450 -3.09 3.95 -23.19
N PHE A 451 -2.68 3.96 -21.92
CA PHE A 451 -3.35 4.73 -20.86
C PHE A 451 -3.49 6.21 -21.21
N LYS A 452 -2.47 6.82 -21.83
CA LYS A 452 -2.49 8.24 -22.17
C LYS A 452 -3.55 8.59 -23.20
N LYS A 453 -3.82 7.66 -24.13
CA LYS A 453 -4.86 7.84 -25.16
C LYS A 453 -6.28 7.86 -24.56
N PHE A 454 -6.50 7.15 -23.46
CA PHE A 454 -7.82 6.98 -22.85
C PHE A 454 -8.02 7.82 -21.58
N SER A 455 -6.96 8.37 -21.02
CA SER A 455 -6.99 9.29 -19.89
C SER A 455 -7.22 10.74 -20.34
N VAL A 456 -8.47 11.11 -20.66
CA VAL A 456 -8.82 12.54 -20.63
C VAL A 456 -8.89 12.95 -19.16
N GLY A 457 -7.74 13.23 -18.56
CA GLY A 457 -7.61 13.74 -17.18
C GLY A 457 -7.59 12.69 -16.04
N SER A 458 -7.62 11.38 -16.32
CA SER A 458 -7.52 10.34 -15.26
C SER A 458 -6.09 9.79 -15.12
N SER A 459 -5.59 9.68 -13.89
CA SER A 459 -4.44 8.82 -13.59
C SER A 459 -4.79 7.35 -13.88
N ASP A 460 -3.78 6.52 -14.10
CA ASP A 460 -3.91 5.07 -14.21
C ASP A 460 -4.64 4.49 -12.97
N PRO A 461 -5.84 3.87 -13.12
CA PRO A 461 -6.65 3.32 -12.04
C PRO A 461 -5.99 2.13 -11.35
N TYR A 462 -4.95 1.52 -11.93
CA TYR A 462 -4.26 0.36 -11.34
C TYR A 462 -2.85 0.70 -10.83
N THR A 463 -2.57 1.99 -10.60
CA THR A 463 -1.26 2.44 -10.11
C THR A 463 -0.83 1.69 -8.84
N ARG A 464 -1.69 1.50 -7.83
CA ARG A 464 -1.33 0.78 -6.60
C ARG A 464 -0.93 -0.68 -6.86
N ALA A 465 -1.62 -1.37 -7.76
CA ALA A 465 -1.28 -2.74 -8.13
C ALA A 465 0.09 -2.81 -8.82
N LYS A 466 0.35 -1.86 -9.72
CA LYS A 466 1.63 -1.70 -10.43
C LYS A 466 2.79 -1.41 -9.48
N GLU A 467 2.59 -0.49 -8.54
CA GLU A 467 3.55 -0.22 -7.46
C GLU A 467 3.83 -1.46 -6.61
N ASN A 468 2.78 -2.22 -6.28
CA ASN A 468 2.92 -3.41 -5.45
C ASN A 468 3.71 -4.52 -6.17
N LEU A 469 3.51 -4.67 -7.49
CA LEU A 469 4.32 -5.56 -8.33
C LEU A 469 5.79 -5.10 -8.36
N SER A 470 6.06 -3.82 -8.61
CA SER A 470 7.43 -3.28 -8.63
C SER A 470 8.14 -3.44 -7.29
N ASN A 471 7.44 -3.22 -6.17
CA ASN A 471 7.95 -3.48 -4.81
C ASN A 471 8.20 -4.99 -4.57
N THR A 472 7.36 -5.86 -5.11
CA THR A 472 7.53 -7.31 -5.02
C THR A 472 8.76 -7.78 -5.79
N GLU A 473 8.99 -7.29 -7.00
CA GLU A 473 10.16 -7.66 -7.81
C GLU A 473 11.47 -7.17 -7.19
N SER A 474 11.49 -5.96 -6.62
CA SER A 474 12.67 -5.46 -5.91
C SER A 474 12.94 -6.24 -4.62
N ALA A 475 11.90 -6.63 -3.87
CA ALA A 475 12.02 -7.51 -2.71
C ALA A 475 12.54 -8.90 -3.10
N LYS A 476 12.00 -9.53 -4.16
CA LYS A 476 12.48 -10.81 -4.69
C LYS A 476 13.95 -10.73 -5.08
N HIS A 477 14.37 -9.66 -5.76
CA HIS A 477 15.78 -9.42 -6.09
C HIS A 477 16.65 -9.40 -4.83
N MET A 478 16.31 -8.58 -3.85
CA MET A 478 17.12 -8.44 -2.63
C MET A 478 17.19 -9.75 -1.81
N VAL A 479 16.05 -10.41 -1.58
CA VAL A 479 16.00 -11.68 -0.83
C VAL A 479 16.85 -12.75 -1.49
N GLU A 480 16.69 -12.95 -2.80
CA GLU A 480 17.45 -13.96 -3.53
C GLU A 480 18.94 -13.63 -3.58
N TYR A 481 19.30 -12.35 -3.77
CA TYR A 481 20.69 -11.94 -3.77
C TYR A 481 21.35 -12.27 -2.42
N CYS A 482 20.71 -11.90 -1.31
CA CYS A 482 21.26 -12.14 0.02
C CYS A 482 21.27 -13.62 0.41
N ALA A 483 20.28 -14.40 -0.01
CA ALA A 483 20.29 -15.85 0.17
C ALA A 483 21.53 -16.50 -0.49
N LYS A 484 22.01 -15.96 -1.63
CA LYS A 484 23.19 -16.46 -2.34
C LYS A 484 24.53 -15.87 -1.86
N ASN A 485 24.53 -14.67 -1.29
CA ASN A 485 25.75 -13.85 -1.11
C ASN A 485 26.04 -13.39 0.34
N GLY A 486 25.49 -14.06 1.36
CA GLY A 486 25.88 -13.79 2.76
C GLY A 486 24.76 -13.86 3.80
N GLY A 487 23.57 -14.36 3.45
CA GLY A 487 22.45 -14.54 4.39
C GLY A 487 21.96 -13.21 4.97
N ALA A 488 21.49 -13.23 6.22
CA ALA A 488 20.91 -12.06 6.88
C ALA A 488 21.85 -10.84 6.93
N GLY A 489 23.16 -11.05 7.13
CA GLY A 489 24.15 -9.96 7.18
C GLY A 489 24.31 -9.19 5.87
N CYS A 490 23.83 -9.72 4.75
CA CYS A 490 23.84 -9.03 3.46
C CYS A 490 22.84 -7.87 3.38
N TYR A 491 21.77 -7.86 4.19
CA TYR A 491 20.73 -6.83 4.14
C TYR A 491 21.28 -5.43 4.46
N ALA A 492 22.29 -5.36 5.33
CA ALA A 492 22.97 -4.11 5.70
C ALA A 492 23.72 -3.43 4.53
N LYS A 493 23.86 -4.11 3.37
CA LYS A 493 24.47 -3.54 2.15
C LYS A 493 23.48 -2.76 1.29
N PHE A 494 22.18 -2.82 1.59
CA PHE A 494 21.12 -2.14 0.85
C PHE A 494 20.60 -0.91 1.58
N ASN A 495 19.79 -0.10 0.91
CA ASN A 495 19.04 0.96 1.57
C ASN A 495 18.01 0.38 2.56
N ALA A 496 17.83 1.03 3.71
CA ALA A 496 16.94 0.59 4.77
C ALA A 496 15.48 0.43 4.30
N MET A 497 15.00 1.27 3.39
CA MET A 497 13.66 1.15 2.80
C MET A 497 13.47 -0.18 2.06
N HIS A 498 14.47 -0.60 1.29
CA HIS A 498 14.41 -1.85 0.54
C HIS A 498 14.55 -3.08 1.45
N ALA A 499 15.34 -2.96 2.52
CA ALA A 499 15.43 -3.98 3.55
C ALA A 499 14.07 -4.19 4.25
N ASP A 500 13.41 -3.11 4.68
CA ASP A 500 12.08 -3.18 5.29
C ASP A 500 11.04 -3.79 4.31
N ASN A 501 11.04 -3.38 3.04
CA ASN A 501 10.20 -3.99 2.02
C ASN A 501 10.45 -5.51 1.91
N ALA A 502 11.71 -5.94 1.80
CA ALA A 502 12.07 -7.36 1.68
C ALA A 502 11.64 -8.15 2.93
N GLU A 503 11.79 -7.59 4.13
CA GLU A 503 11.34 -8.21 5.37
C GLU A 503 9.81 -8.35 5.43
N LYS A 504 9.05 -7.29 5.13
CA LYS A 504 7.58 -7.36 5.10
C LYS A 504 7.07 -8.33 4.04
N PHE A 505 7.70 -8.33 2.87
CA PHE A 505 7.40 -9.30 1.81
C PHE A 505 7.62 -10.73 2.27
N MET A 506 8.71 -11.04 2.97
CA MET A 506 8.92 -12.40 3.49
C MET A 506 7.90 -12.75 4.58
N ALA A 507 7.57 -11.80 5.46
CA ALA A 507 6.64 -12.00 6.57
C ALA A 507 5.19 -12.26 6.10
N GLY A 508 4.66 -11.47 5.16
CA GLY A 508 3.24 -11.58 4.76
C GLY A 508 2.98 -11.51 3.25
N GLY A 509 4.02 -11.46 2.42
CA GLY A 509 3.89 -11.46 0.97
C GLY A 509 3.43 -10.14 0.39
N VAL A 510 2.78 -10.24 -0.77
CA VAL A 510 2.28 -9.10 -1.55
C VAL A 510 1.30 -8.26 -0.72
N GLU A 511 0.49 -8.88 0.13
CA GLU A 511 -0.47 -8.18 0.99
C GLU A 511 0.20 -7.36 2.11
N ALA A 512 1.30 -7.87 2.68
CA ALA A 512 2.03 -7.12 3.71
C ALA A 512 2.79 -5.92 3.13
N LEU A 513 3.33 -6.06 1.91
CA LEU A 513 3.87 -4.93 1.16
C LEU A 513 2.80 -3.89 0.86
N ASP A 514 1.66 -4.33 0.36
CA ASP A 514 0.55 -3.43 0.05
C ASP A 514 0.05 -2.68 1.30
N THR A 515 -0.09 -3.37 2.42
CA THR A 515 -0.47 -2.76 3.71
C THR A 515 0.57 -1.74 4.19
N LEU A 516 1.87 -2.05 4.04
CA LEU A 516 2.96 -1.13 4.36
C LEU A 516 2.90 0.15 3.51
N LYS A 517 2.57 0.02 2.22
CA LYS A 517 2.65 1.11 1.25
C LYS A 517 1.35 1.89 1.08
N ALA A 518 0.19 1.30 1.36
CA ALA A 518 -1.13 1.95 1.21
C ALA A 518 -1.21 3.35 1.86
N PRO A 519 -0.64 3.61 3.06
CA PRO A 519 -0.63 4.95 3.64
C PRO A 519 0.12 6.01 2.81
N LEU A 520 1.08 5.60 1.97
CA LEU A 520 1.83 6.48 1.06
C LEU A 520 1.02 6.86 -0.18
N TYR A 521 -0.07 6.13 -0.46
CA TYR A 521 -0.92 6.31 -1.63
C TYR A 521 -2.36 6.72 -1.26
N PRO A 522 -2.57 7.77 -0.43
CA PRO A 522 -3.90 8.07 0.11
C PRO A 522 -4.91 8.53 -0.96
N ARG A 523 -4.45 8.84 -2.17
CA ARG A 523 -5.27 9.28 -3.31
C ARG A 523 -5.43 8.21 -4.40
N ILE A 524 -4.73 7.08 -4.27
CA ILE A 524 -4.74 6.01 -5.26
C ILE A 524 -5.64 4.90 -4.75
N ASP A 525 -6.51 4.38 -5.61
CA ASP A 525 -7.39 3.27 -5.28
C ASP A 525 -6.61 1.94 -5.21
N SER A 526 -7.17 0.94 -4.50
CA SER A 526 -6.78 -0.47 -4.68
C SER A 526 -7.04 -0.90 -6.13
N PHE A 527 -6.59 -2.10 -6.51
CA PHE A 527 -6.91 -2.64 -7.83
C PHE A 527 -8.43 -2.75 -8.03
N GLU A 528 -9.12 -3.27 -7.01
CA GLU A 528 -10.56 -3.45 -6.94
C GLU A 528 -11.29 -2.10 -6.96
N GLY A 529 -10.85 -1.13 -6.15
CA GLY A 529 -11.43 0.21 -6.09
C GLY A 529 -11.24 1.00 -7.39
N GLY A 530 -10.06 0.89 -7.99
CA GLY A 530 -9.75 1.49 -9.29
C GLY A 530 -10.62 0.88 -10.40
N THR A 531 -10.82 -0.45 -10.37
CA THR A 531 -11.75 -1.16 -11.27
C THR A 531 -13.18 -0.68 -11.08
N ALA A 532 -13.66 -0.63 -9.84
CA ALA A 532 -15.01 -0.19 -9.51
C ALA A 532 -15.30 1.21 -10.06
N ARG A 533 -14.38 2.15 -9.81
CA ARG A 533 -14.49 3.52 -10.32
C ARG A 533 -14.45 3.58 -11.85
N GLU A 534 -13.49 2.90 -12.46
CA GLU A 534 -13.28 2.93 -13.91
C GLU A 534 -14.52 2.43 -14.67
N PHE A 535 -15.14 1.34 -14.20
CA PHE A 535 -16.37 0.82 -14.81
C PHE A 535 -17.61 1.61 -14.41
N LYS A 536 -17.66 2.21 -13.22
CA LYS A 536 -18.74 3.14 -12.84
C LYS A 536 -18.74 4.38 -13.73
N ALA A 537 -17.59 5.00 -13.95
CA ALA A 537 -17.42 6.13 -14.86
C ALA A 537 -17.75 5.74 -16.32
N ALA A 538 -17.49 4.50 -16.72
CA ALA A 538 -17.78 4.00 -18.06
C ALA A 538 -19.24 3.59 -18.31
N GLN A 539 -20.10 3.54 -17.27
CA GLN A 539 -21.48 3.07 -17.41
C GLN A 539 -22.25 3.81 -18.51
N THR A 540 -22.10 5.13 -18.61
CA THR A 540 -22.78 5.92 -19.65
C THR A 540 -22.39 5.45 -21.06
N TYR A 541 -21.11 5.17 -21.32
CA TYR A 541 -20.67 4.65 -22.61
C TYR A 541 -21.20 3.23 -22.86
N ALA A 542 -21.21 2.38 -21.84
CA ALA A 542 -21.74 1.03 -21.95
C ALA A 542 -23.25 1.02 -22.26
N THR A 543 -24.04 1.90 -21.63
CA THR A 543 -25.45 2.10 -21.96
C THR A 543 -25.63 2.59 -23.41
N GLN A 544 -24.82 3.55 -23.87
CA GLN A 544 -24.88 4.03 -25.25
C GLN A 544 -24.58 2.93 -26.27
N VAL A 545 -23.58 2.09 -26.00
CA VAL A 545 -23.28 0.90 -26.83
C VAL A 545 -24.52 0.02 -26.95
N LYS A 546 -25.14 -0.36 -25.82
CA LYS A 546 -26.34 -1.21 -25.82
C LYS A 546 -27.50 -0.57 -26.57
N THR A 547 -27.76 0.73 -26.36
CA THR A 547 -28.81 1.47 -27.07
C THR A 547 -28.58 1.45 -28.58
N LEU A 548 -27.36 1.75 -29.03
CA LEU A 548 -27.02 1.81 -30.45
C LEU A 548 -27.00 0.43 -31.10
N GLU A 549 -26.59 -0.63 -30.40
CA GLU A 549 -26.65 -2.00 -30.90
C GLU A 549 -28.09 -2.53 -31.00
N ASN A 550 -28.94 -2.16 -30.04
CA ASN A 550 -30.37 -2.44 -30.14
C ASN A 550 -30.98 -1.75 -31.36
N LEU A 551 -30.62 -0.49 -31.62
CA LEU A 551 -31.05 0.22 -32.82
C LEU A 551 -30.50 -0.44 -34.10
N GLN A 552 -29.23 -0.84 -34.10
CA GLN A 552 -28.60 -1.52 -35.23
C GLN A 552 -29.29 -2.85 -35.56
N ARG A 553 -29.66 -3.63 -34.54
CA ARG A 553 -30.34 -4.92 -34.70
C ARG A 553 -31.80 -4.77 -35.13
N SER A 554 -32.53 -3.82 -34.53
CA SER A 554 -33.96 -3.65 -34.76
C SER A 554 -34.31 -2.81 -35.99
N ASN A 555 -33.49 -1.80 -36.31
CA ASN A 555 -33.71 -0.89 -37.44
C ASN A 555 -32.39 -0.30 -37.97
N PRO A 556 -31.56 -1.11 -38.66
CA PRO A 556 -30.23 -0.67 -39.15
C PRO A 556 -30.29 0.49 -40.14
N SER A 557 -31.39 0.61 -40.90
CA SER A 557 -31.62 1.71 -41.85
C SER A 557 -31.86 3.06 -41.18
N ALA A 558 -32.34 3.08 -39.94
CA ALA A 558 -32.60 4.32 -39.20
C ALA A 558 -31.34 4.91 -38.54
N MET A 559 -30.23 4.18 -38.51
CA MET A 559 -28.99 4.68 -37.92
C MET A 559 -28.36 5.79 -38.79
N THR A 560 -28.17 6.96 -38.20
CA THR A 560 -27.41 8.05 -38.82
C THR A 560 -25.93 7.68 -38.97
N ALA A 561 -25.20 8.39 -39.83
CA ALA A 561 -23.75 8.21 -39.96
C ALA A 561 -23.03 8.47 -38.62
N GLN A 562 -23.48 9.47 -37.86
CA GLN A 562 -22.94 9.78 -36.54
C GLN A 562 -23.18 8.63 -35.55
N GLN A 563 -24.39 8.06 -35.49
CA GLN A 563 -24.69 6.92 -34.61
C GLN A 563 -23.86 5.68 -34.93
N LYS A 564 -23.58 5.42 -36.21
CA LYS A 564 -22.69 4.32 -36.61
C LYS A 564 -21.25 4.55 -36.15
N LYS A 565 -20.79 5.81 -36.26
CA LYS A 565 -19.48 6.22 -35.76
C LYS A 565 -19.40 6.12 -34.24
N ASP A 566 -20.38 6.67 -33.52
CA ASP A 566 -20.45 6.63 -32.06
C ASP A 566 -20.47 5.19 -31.55
N LEU A 567 -21.24 4.31 -32.20
CA LEU A 567 -21.24 2.88 -31.85
C LEU A 567 -19.84 2.27 -31.98
N ALA A 568 -19.15 2.51 -33.10
CA ALA A 568 -17.80 2.00 -33.30
C ALA A 568 -16.81 2.56 -32.25
N ASP A 569 -16.84 3.86 -32.01
CA ASP A 569 -15.94 4.55 -31.08
C ASP A 569 -16.20 4.09 -29.62
N TYR A 570 -17.45 4.02 -29.17
CA TYR A 570 -17.79 3.56 -27.82
C TYR A 570 -17.51 2.06 -27.64
N ARG A 571 -17.70 1.24 -28.67
CA ARG A 571 -17.37 -0.19 -28.62
C ARG A 571 -15.86 -0.41 -28.54
N GLU A 572 -15.05 0.35 -29.29
CA GLU A 572 -13.58 0.33 -29.16
C GLU A 572 -13.14 0.73 -27.74
N LEU A 573 -13.73 1.80 -27.20
CA LEU A 573 -13.46 2.27 -25.84
C LEU A 573 -13.75 1.18 -24.79
N MET A 574 -14.95 0.59 -24.83
CA MET A 574 -15.34 -0.44 -23.87
C MET A 574 -14.51 -1.71 -24.00
N ASN A 575 -14.26 -2.18 -25.22
CA ASN A 575 -13.41 -3.34 -25.47
C ASN A 575 -12.00 -3.14 -24.92
N THR A 576 -11.46 -1.93 -25.03
CA THR A 576 -10.16 -1.58 -24.47
C THR A 576 -10.16 -1.63 -22.94
N ARG A 577 -11.19 -1.08 -22.29
CA ARG A 577 -11.35 -1.13 -20.82
C ARG A 577 -11.44 -2.56 -20.29
N PHE A 578 -12.29 -3.40 -20.89
CA PHE A 578 -12.40 -4.81 -20.50
C PHE A 578 -11.10 -5.57 -20.71
N LYS A 579 -10.45 -5.38 -21.87
CA LYS A 579 -9.16 -6.02 -22.16
C LYS A 579 -8.10 -5.63 -21.14
N TRP A 580 -7.99 -4.34 -20.85
CA TRP A 580 -7.02 -3.82 -19.90
C TRP A 580 -7.23 -4.37 -18.49
N TYR A 581 -8.47 -4.34 -18.01
CA TYR A 581 -8.82 -4.91 -16.71
C TYR A 581 -8.46 -6.40 -16.64
N THR A 582 -8.93 -7.21 -17.59
CA THR A 582 -8.67 -8.67 -17.59
C THR A 582 -7.17 -8.96 -17.65
N MET A 583 -6.41 -8.21 -18.45
CA MET A 583 -4.94 -8.37 -18.49
C MET A 583 -4.30 -8.06 -17.14
N SER A 584 -4.68 -6.93 -16.51
CA SER A 584 -4.11 -6.51 -15.23
C SER A 584 -4.49 -7.49 -14.11
N TYR A 585 -5.72 -8.01 -14.14
CA TYR A 585 -6.18 -9.05 -13.22
C TYR A 585 -5.35 -10.34 -13.35
N GLN A 586 -5.19 -10.83 -14.58
CA GLN A 586 -4.43 -12.06 -14.86
C GLN A 586 -2.95 -11.90 -14.46
N GLU A 587 -2.37 -10.72 -14.72
CA GLU A 587 -1.02 -10.37 -14.30
C GLU A 587 -0.89 -10.40 -12.77
N ASN A 588 -1.79 -9.72 -12.04
CA ASN A 588 -1.78 -9.73 -10.58
C ASN A 588 -1.91 -11.15 -10.02
N ALA A 589 -2.84 -11.97 -10.56
CA ALA A 589 -3.02 -13.34 -10.11
C ALA A 589 -1.77 -14.23 -10.33
N VAL A 590 -1.09 -14.07 -11.47
CA VAL A 590 0.17 -14.76 -11.73
C VAL A 590 1.27 -14.27 -10.77
N ASN A 591 1.35 -12.96 -10.55
CA ASN A 591 2.36 -12.37 -9.67
C ASN A 591 2.20 -12.82 -8.21
N ASP A 592 0.96 -12.92 -7.71
CA ASP A 592 0.65 -13.43 -6.38
C ASP A 592 1.08 -14.90 -6.23
N ALA A 593 0.77 -15.72 -7.23
CA ALA A 593 1.20 -17.12 -7.26
C ALA A 593 2.73 -17.25 -7.29
N GLU A 594 3.41 -16.44 -8.11
CA GLU A 594 4.88 -16.39 -8.16
C GLU A 594 5.48 -15.92 -6.84
N ALA A 595 4.90 -14.90 -6.21
CA ALA A 595 5.35 -14.37 -4.93
C ALA A 595 5.21 -15.41 -3.81
N LEU A 596 4.09 -16.13 -3.77
CA LEU A 596 3.88 -17.22 -2.83
C LEU A 596 4.90 -18.36 -3.05
N ALA A 597 5.12 -18.76 -4.31
CA ALA A 597 6.12 -19.78 -4.64
C ALA A 597 7.54 -19.34 -4.26
N PHE A 598 7.88 -18.08 -4.50
CA PHE A 598 9.17 -17.50 -4.12
C PHE A 598 9.36 -17.53 -2.59
N ARG A 599 8.35 -17.11 -1.82
CA ARG A 599 8.41 -17.15 -0.34
C ARG A 599 8.58 -18.57 0.17
N LYS A 600 7.89 -19.56 -0.41
CA LYS A 600 8.08 -20.98 -0.07
C LYS A 600 9.52 -21.44 -0.34
N LYS A 601 10.14 -20.97 -1.43
CA LYS A 601 11.52 -21.31 -1.80
C LYS A 601 12.57 -20.71 -0.85
N TYR A 602 12.39 -19.47 -0.42
CA TYR A 602 13.41 -18.74 0.37
C TYR A 602 13.06 -18.56 1.86
N GLY A 603 11.86 -18.94 2.28
CA GLY A 603 11.30 -18.71 3.62
C GLY A 603 11.50 -19.83 4.65
N THR A 604 12.46 -20.74 4.45
CA THR A 604 12.69 -21.86 5.37
C THR A 604 13.43 -21.45 6.65
N PRO A 605 13.24 -22.15 7.80
CA PRO A 605 13.76 -21.78 9.13
C PRO A 605 15.25 -21.44 9.24
N GLY A 606 16.08 -21.92 8.30
CA GLY A 606 17.51 -21.58 8.23
C GLY A 606 17.81 -20.14 7.76
N SER A 607 16.82 -19.37 7.31
CA SER A 607 17.02 -17.98 6.86
C SER A 607 16.91 -16.92 7.97
N GLY A 608 16.55 -17.32 9.19
CA GLY A 608 16.31 -16.39 10.31
C GLY A 608 15.04 -15.53 10.16
N LEU A 609 14.25 -15.73 9.10
CA LEU A 609 12.97 -15.07 8.86
C LEU A 609 11.89 -16.15 8.84
N ALA A 610 11.31 -16.45 10.00
CA ALA A 610 10.21 -17.39 10.11
C ALA A 610 9.02 -16.88 9.28
N VAL A 611 8.61 -17.65 8.27
CA VAL A 611 7.39 -17.38 7.50
C VAL A 611 6.20 -17.97 8.27
N PRO A 612 5.19 -17.17 8.66
CA PRO A 612 3.93 -17.69 9.16
C PRO A 612 3.30 -18.58 8.08
N THR A 613 2.87 -19.78 8.46
CA THR A 613 2.00 -20.61 7.62
C THR A 613 0.66 -19.91 7.46
N LEU A 614 0.23 -19.71 6.20
CA LEU A 614 -1.11 -19.21 5.84
C LEU A 614 -2.21 -20.10 6.44
#